data_AF-A0A6F8UUK4-F1
#
_entry.id   AF-A0A6F8UUK4-F1
#
_cell.length_a   1.000
_cell.length_b   1.000
_cell.length_c   1.000
_cell.angle_alpha   90.00
_cell.angle_beta   90.00
_cell.angle_gamma   90.00
#
_symmetry.space_group_name_H-M   'P 1'
#
loop_
_entity.id
_entity.type
_entity.pdbx_description
1 polymer ?
#
loop_
_entity_poly.entity_id
_entity_poly.type
_entity_poly.pdbx_seq_one_letter_code
_entity_poly.pdbx_strand_id
1 'polypeptide(L)'
;MQPLLLWAGMVMGLTALVHSVVGEFLIFRQLRSSGIVPTEGGPLLRERHVRILWASWHLVSILGWALAAILIAMAQAPAAPLPNAWLLKVAIAASLAGSALVLFATRGRHPGWFSLLVAAILAWLGGDSL
;
A
#
# COMPACT_ATOMS: atom_id res chain seq x y z
N MET A 1 16.82 8.08 -15.81
CA MET A 1 15.56 7.64 -15.17
C MET A 1 15.51 6.13 -15.21
N GLN A 2 15.11 5.46 -14.13
CA GLN A 2 14.98 4.00 -14.04
C GLN A 2 13.50 3.61 -14.24
N PRO A 3 13.11 3.11 -15.42
CA PRO A 3 11.70 2.90 -15.76
C PRO A 3 11.02 1.85 -14.88
N LEU A 4 11.75 0.82 -14.43
CA LEU A 4 11.19 -0.23 -13.59
C LEU A 4 10.84 0.27 -12.18
N LEU A 5 11.68 1.13 -11.58
CA LEU A 5 11.36 1.76 -10.29
C LEU A 5 10.18 2.73 -10.42
N LEU A 6 10.07 3.44 -11.54
CA LEU A 6 8.93 4.30 -11.82
C LEU A 6 7.63 3.48 -11.85
N TRP A 7 7.63 2.36 -12.58
CA TRP A 7 6.48 1.45 -12.63
C TRP A 7 6.17 0.82 -11.27
N ALA A 8 7.19 0.43 -10.50
CA ALA A 8 7.01 -0.08 -9.14
C ALA A 8 6.28 0.95 -8.26
N GLY A 9 6.72 2.21 -8.31
CA GLY A 9 6.08 3.32 -7.62
C GLY A 9 4.65 3.60 -8.09
N MET A 10 4.39 3.57 -9.40
CA MET A 10 3.04 3.73 -9.95
C MET A 10 2.08 2.62 -9.50
N VAL A 11 2.52 1.36 -9.54
CA VAL A 11 1.70 0.22 -9.07
C VAL A 11 1.41 0.35 -7.57
N MET A 12 2.40 0.72 -6.77
CA MET A 12 2.22 0.96 -5.33
C MET A 12 1.23 2.11 -5.08
N GLY A 13 1.37 3.21 -5.81
CA GLY A 13 0.51 4.39 -5.69
C GLY A 13 -0.94 4.11 -6.09
N LEU A 14 -1.14 3.37 -7.19
CA LEU A 14 -2.46 2.93 -7.62
C LEU A 14 -3.07 1.93 -6.63
N THR A 15 -2.27 1.01 -6.08
CA THR A 15 -2.72 0.06 -5.04
C THR A 15 -3.22 0.82 -3.81
N ALA A 16 -2.47 1.82 -3.33
CA ALA A 16 -2.88 2.65 -2.20
C ALA A 16 -4.17 3.44 -2.48
N LEU A 17 -4.31 4.01 -3.68
CA LEU A 17 -5.52 4.71 -4.10
C LEU A 17 -6.73 3.76 -4.13
N VAL A 18 -6.60 2.62 -4.82
CA VAL A 18 -7.68 1.62 -4.94
C VAL A 18 -8.04 1.07 -3.57
N HIS A 19 -7.07 0.76 -2.71
CA HIS A 19 -7.32 0.28 -1.36
C HIS A 19 -8.17 1.29 -0.57
N SER A 20 -7.77 2.57 -0.56
CA SER A 20 -8.50 3.65 0.13
C SER A 20 -9.92 3.83 -0.42
N VAL A 21 -10.05 3.98 -1.74
CA VAL A 21 -11.33 4.31 -2.40
C VAL A 21 -12.31 3.14 -2.35
N VAL A 22 -11.85 1.92 -2.69
CA VAL A 22 -12.72 0.74 -2.70
C VAL A 22 -13.17 0.37 -1.29
N GLY A 23 -12.28 0.46 -0.30
CA GLY A 23 -12.66 0.23 1.10
C GLY A 23 -13.68 1.23 1.61
N GLU A 24 -13.51 2.50 1.26
CA GLU A 24 -14.48 3.54 1.60
C GLU A 24 -15.86 3.22 1.02
N PHE A 25 -15.94 2.87 -0.27
CA PHE A 25 -17.22 2.58 -0.91
C PHE A 25 -17.88 1.26 -0.49
N LEU A 26 -17.09 0.20 -0.33
CA LEU A 26 -17.61 -1.15 -0.05
C LEU A 26 -17.82 -1.43 1.44
N ILE A 27 -17.03 -0.81 2.32
CA ILE A 27 -17.03 -1.13 3.76
C ILE A 27 -17.54 0.06 4.57
N PHE A 28 -16.92 1.23 4.46
CA PHE A 28 -17.13 2.28 5.45
C PHE A 28 -18.34 3.16 5.18
N ARG A 29 -18.72 3.33 3.91
CA ARG A 29 -19.93 4.07 3.53
C ARG A 29 -21.20 3.51 4.20
N GLN A 30 -21.28 2.19 4.37
CA GLN A 30 -22.41 1.52 5.03
C GLN A 30 -22.34 1.51 6.57
N LEU A 31 -21.18 1.84 7.15
CA LEU A 31 -20.96 1.92 8.61
C LEU A 31 -21.12 3.35 9.15
N ARG A 32 -21.64 4.26 8.33
CA ARG A 32 -21.76 5.69 8.64
C ARG A 32 -23.22 6.04 8.96
N SER A 33 -23.45 6.65 10.12
CA SER A 33 -24.75 7.29 10.43
C SER A 33 -24.75 8.79 10.13
N SER A 34 -23.62 9.48 10.31
CA SER A 34 -23.47 10.90 9.97
C SER A 34 -22.00 11.27 9.71
N GLY A 35 -21.76 12.41 9.06
CA GLY A 35 -20.41 12.95 8.83
C GLY A 35 -19.55 12.11 7.88
N ILE A 36 -18.22 12.17 8.04
CA ILE A 36 -17.25 11.41 7.22
C ILE A 36 -16.77 10.16 7.96
N VAL A 37 -16.57 10.22 9.27
CA VAL A 37 -16.03 9.10 10.02
C VAL A 37 -17.15 8.12 10.38
N PRO A 38 -17.04 6.82 10.04
CA PRO A 38 -18.05 5.83 10.39
C PRO A 38 -18.08 5.55 11.90
N THR A 39 -19.28 5.33 12.42
CA THR A 39 -19.57 5.12 13.85
C THR A 39 -20.44 3.90 14.11
N GLU A 40 -21.17 3.39 13.10
CA GLU A 40 -22.11 2.29 13.23
C GLU A 40 -21.41 0.95 13.00
N GLY A 41 -21.14 0.23 14.09
CA GLY A 41 -20.43 -1.05 14.06
C GLY A 41 -21.32 -2.29 14.11
N GLY A 42 -22.64 -2.11 14.06
CA GLY A 42 -23.61 -3.17 14.30
C GLY A 42 -23.50 -3.75 15.72
N PRO A 43 -23.95 -5.00 15.95
CA PRO A 43 -23.99 -5.59 17.29
C PRO A 43 -22.61 -5.98 17.83
N LEU A 44 -21.59 -6.10 16.97
CA LEU A 44 -20.29 -6.67 17.33
C LEU A 44 -19.21 -5.61 17.60
N LEU A 45 -19.25 -4.48 16.90
CA LEU A 45 -18.21 -3.45 17.00
C LEU A 45 -18.73 -2.21 17.73
N ARG A 46 -17.99 -1.77 18.75
CA ARG A 46 -18.19 -0.47 19.38
C ARG A 46 -17.72 0.64 18.44
N GLU A 47 -18.28 1.83 18.58
CA GLU A 47 -17.90 3.01 17.78
C GLU A 47 -16.38 3.21 17.71
N ARG A 48 -15.68 3.12 18.85
CA ARG A 48 -14.21 3.25 18.89
C ARG A 48 -13.48 2.24 17.99
N HIS A 49 -14.00 1.01 17.86
CA HIS A 49 -13.42 -0.04 17.02
C HIS A 49 -13.66 0.27 15.54
N VAL A 50 -14.82 0.83 15.19
CA VAL A 50 -15.13 1.27 13.82
C VAL A 50 -14.23 2.44 13.42
N ARG A 51 -14.06 3.42 14.31
CA ARG A 51 -13.19 4.58 14.07
C ARG A 51 -11.73 4.18 13.84
N ILE A 52 -11.18 3.28 14.66
CA ILE A 52 -9.79 2.82 14.45
C ILE A 52 -9.66 1.93 13.22
N LEU A 53 -10.69 1.14 12.88
CA LEU A 53 -10.70 0.35 11.64
C LEU A 53 -10.66 1.25 10.41
N TRP A 54 -11.48 2.30 10.38
CA TRP A 54 -11.46 3.31 9.32
C TRP A 54 -10.12 4.06 9.25
N ALA A 55 -9.62 4.53 10.39
CA ALA A 55 -8.35 5.25 10.45
C ALA A 55 -7.17 4.38 10.00
N SER A 56 -7.08 3.13 10.45
CA SER A 56 -6.00 2.20 10.08
C SER A 56 -6.05 1.82 8.60
N TRP A 57 -7.23 1.72 8.01
CA TRP A 57 -7.41 1.50 6.57
C TRP A 57 -6.80 2.62 5.72
N HIS A 58 -7.14 3.88 6.02
CA HIS A 58 -6.58 5.02 5.29
C HIS A 58 -5.12 5.28 5.64
N LEU A 59 -4.70 5.03 6.88
CA LEU A 59 -3.30 5.15 7.29
C LEU A 59 -2.38 4.25 6.47
N VAL A 60 -2.77 2.99 6.26
CA VAL A 60 -2.00 2.06 5.41
C VAL A 60 -1.91 2.57 3.96
N SER A 61 -2.99 3.19 3.44
CA SER A 61 -2.97 3.82 2.11
C SER A 61 -1.99 5.00 2.05
N ILE A 62 -1.96 5.84 3.08
CA ILE A 62 -1.01 6.97 3.18
C ILE A 62 0.43 6.46 3.22
N LEU A 63 0.71 5.41 4.00
CA LEU A 63 2.02 4.76 4.03
C LEU A 63 2.38 4.13 2.67
N GLY A 64 1.41 3.55 1.97
CA GLY A 64 1.59 3.07 0.60
C GLY A 64 1.95 4.18 -0.39
N TRP A 65 1.32 5.35 -0.30
CA TRP A 65 1.72 6.52 -1.08
C TRP A 65 3.10 7.05 -0.73
N ALA A 66 3.48 7.05 0.55
CA ALA A 66 4.85 7.40 0.93
C ALA A 66 5.87 6.45 0.30
N LEU A 67 5.59 5.14 0.30
CA LEU A 67 6.44 4.14 -0.35
C LEU A 67 6.49 4.33 -1.88
N ALA A 68 5.36 4.66 -2.51
CA ALA A 68 5.30 5.01 -3.92
C ALA A 68 6.15 6.24 -4.25
N ALA A 69 6.06 7.30 -3.45
CA ALA A 69 6.84 8.52 -3.63
C ALA A 69 8.35 8.27 -3.51
N ILE A 70 8.77 7.42 -2.56
CA ILE A 70 10.17 6.99 -2.42
C ILE A 70 10.63 6.29 -3.71
N LEU A 71 9.88 5.30 -4.21
CA LEU A 71 10.24 4.57 -5.44
C LEU A 71 10.30 5.49 -6.67
N ILE A 72 9.35 6.42 -6.80
CA ILE A 72 9.32 7.39 -7.91
C ILE A 72 10.51 8.37 -7.81
N ALA A 73 10.85 8.83 -6.61
CA ALA A 73 12.00 9.71 -6.39
C ALA A 73 13.32 9.00 -6.76
N MET A 74 13.46 7.73 -6.36
CA MET A 74 14.62 6.90 -6.71
C MET A 74 14.71 6.68 -8.23
N ALA A 75 13.57 6.53 -8.91
CA ALA A 75 13.54 6.39 -10.37
C ALA A 75 14.09 7.62 -11.12
N GLN A 76 14.06 8.81 -10.51
CA GLN A 76 14.51 10.06 -11.13
C GLN A 76 16.01 10.33 -10.92
N ALA A 77 16.65 9.71 -9.93
CA ALA A 77 18.03 9.94 -9.55
C ALA A 77 18.93 8.72 -9.87
N PRO A 78 19.39 8.54 -11.12
CA PRO A 78 20.18 7.38 -11.55
C PRO A 78 21.58 7.28 -10.91
N ALA A 79 22.01 8.26 -10.14
CA ALA A 79 23.27 8.26 -9.40
C ALA A 79 23.06 8.93 -8.05
N ALA A 80 22.64 8.17 -7.04
CA ALA A 80 22.50 8.67 -5.67
C ALA A 80 23.18 7.73 -4.68
N PRO A 81 23.70 8.25 -3.55
CA PRO A 81 24.66 7.52 -2.72
C PRO A 81 24.06 6.28 -2.03
N LEU A 82 24.93 5.51 -1.36
CA LEU A 82 24.64 4.30 -0.56
C LEU A 82 23.30 4.25 0.23
N PRO A 83 22.72 5.34 0.78
CA PRO A 83 21.40 5.30 1.43
C PRO A 83 20.25 4.76 0.57
N ASN A 84 20.36 4.83 -0.77
CA ASN A 84 19.30 4.38 -1.67
C ASN A 84 19.16 2.85 -1.75
N ALA A 85 20.27 2.10 -1.74
CA ALA A 85 20.21 0.64 -1.86
C ALA A 85 19.54 -0.02 -0.63
N TRP A 86 19.77 0.53 0.57
CA TRP A 86 19.10 0.06 1.78
C TRP A 86 17.60 0.37 1.75
N LEU A 87 17.22 1.60 1.41
CA LEU A 87 15.81 1.99 1.29
C LEU A 87 15.05 1.12 0.27
N LEU A 88 15.69 0.79 -0.86
CA LEU A 88 15.10 -0.11 -1.85
C LEU A 88 14.87 -1.51 -1.27
N LYS A 89 15.86 -2.08 -0.57
CA LYS A 89 15.72 -3.40 0.08
C LYS A 89 14.61 -3.40 1.11
N VAL A 90 14.48 -2.34 1.90
CA VAL A 90 13.37 -2.18 2.86
C VAL A 90 12.03 -2.10 2.14
N ALA A 91 11.94 -1.33 1.04
CA ALA A 91 10.72 -1.21 0.25
C ALA A 91 10.28 -2.55 -0.37
N ILE A 92 11.24 -3.32 -0.90
CA ILE A 92 11.00 -4.66 -1.44
C ILE A 92 10.54 -5.60 -0.32
N ALA A 93 11.26 -5.64 0.82
CA ALA A 93 10.93 -6.51 1.93
C ALA A 93 9.54 -6.19 2.51
N ALA A 94 9.20 -4.91 2.68
CA ALA A 94 7.89 -4.48 3.12
C ALA A 94 6.78 -4.90 2.15
N SER A 95 7.01 -4.74 0.83
CA SER A 95 6.05 -5.14 -0.21
C SER A 95 5.86 -6.66 -0.27
N LEU A 96 6.94 -7.45 -0.13
CA LEU A 96 6.88 -8.91 -0.05
C LEU A 96 6.17 -9.39 1.22
N ALA A 97 6.49 -8.81 2.37
CA ALA A 97 5.84 -9.16 3.64
C ALA A 97 4.34 -8.82 3.59
N GLY A 98 3.99 -7.65 3.04
CA GLY A 98 2.59 -7.27 2.82
C GLY A 98 1.87 -8.20 1.85
N SER A 99 2.52 -8.56 0.74
CA SER A 99 1.99 -9.55 -0.20
C SER A 99 1.72 -10.90 0.47
N ALA A 100 2.70 -11.44 1.20
CA ALA A 100 2.58 -12.71 1.91
C ALA A 100 1.47 -12.66 2.97
N LEU A 101 1.36 -11.56 3.73
CA LEU A 101 0.31 -11.36 4.71
C LEU A 101 -1.08 -11.37 4.07
N VAL A 102 -1.29 -10.61 2.99
CA VAL A 102 -2.59 -10.54 2.29
C VAL A 102 -2.92 -11.88 1.65
N LEU A 103 -1.95 -12.55 1.03
CA LEU A 103 -2.11 -13.87 0.44
C LEU A 103 -2.57 -14.89 1.50
N PHE A 104 -1.87 -14.94 2.63
CA PHE A 104 -2.17 -15.85 3.74
C PHE A 104 -3.53 -15.54 4.38
N ALA A 105 -3.75 -14.28 4.80
CA ALA A 105 -4.96 -13.87 5.52
C ALA A 105 -6.24 -14.01 4.68
N THR A 106 -6.14 -13.86 3.36
CA THR A 106 -7.30 -13.92 2.45
C THR A 106 -7.39 -15.22 1.65
N ARG A 107 -6.47 -16.17 1.88
CA ARG A 107 -6.31 -17.41 1.10
C ARG A 107 -6.26 -17.13 -0.41
N GLY A 108 -5.55 -16.08 -0.79
CA GLY A 108 -5.36 -15.64 -2.18
C GLY A 108 -6.56 -14.99 -2.86
N ARG A 109 -7.68 -14.78 -2.15
CA ARG A 109 -8.91 -14.23 -2.77
C ARG A 109 -8.88 -12.71 -2.94
N HIS A 110 -8.02 -12.01 -2.22
CA HIS A 110 -7.94 -10.56 -2.30
C HIS A 110 -6.82 -10.11 -3.25
N PRO A 111 -7.11 -9.36 -4.33
CA PRO A 111 -6.13 -9.05 -5.38
C PRO A 111 -4.92 -8.22 -4.89
N GLY A 112 -5.02 -7.60 -3.71
CA GLY A 112 -3.93 -6.82 -3.11
C GLY A 112 -2.62 -7.59 -2.90
N TRP A 113 -2.63 -8.92 -2.73
CA TRP A 113 -1.37 -9.68 -2.65
C TRP A 113 -0.59 -9.59 -3.97
N PHE A 114 -1.31 -9.65 -5.10
CA PHE A 114 -0.71 -9.66 -6.42
C PHE A 114 -0.10 -8.30 -6.76
N SER A 115 -0.78 -7.20 -6.45
CA SER A 115 -0.25 -5.86 -6.75
C SER A 115 0.99 -5.52 -5.92
N LEU A 116 1.03 -5.92 -4.64
CA LEU A 116 2.21 -5.77 -3.79
C LEU A 116 3.38 -6.64 -4.27
N LEU A 117 3.11 -7.86 -4.74
CA LEU A 117 4.13 -8.73 -5.33
C LEU A 117 4.71 -8.14 -6.62
N VAL A 118 3.86 -7.63 -7.51
CA VAL A 118 4.30 -6.97 -8.75
C VAL A 118 5.16 -5.76 -8.45
N ALA A 119 4.77 -4.91 -7.50
CA ALA A 119 5.59 -3.78 -7.08
C ALA A 119 6.96 -4.21 -6.54
N ALA A 120 7.01 -5.30 -5.74
CA ALA A 120 8.26 -5.85 -5.22
C ALA A 120 9.18 -6.38 -6.33
N ILE A 121 8.63 -7.12 -7.31
CA ILE A 121 9.40 -7.68 -8.44
C ILE A 121 9.96 -6.54 -9.31
N LEU A 122 9.15 -5.54 -9.63
CA LEU A 122 9.59 -4.38 -10.40
C LEU A 122 10.69 -3.59 -9.67
N ALA A 123 10.54 -3.40 -8.36
CA ALA A 123 11.54 -2.74 -7.53
C ALA A 123 12.85 -3.53 -7.47
N TRP A 124 12.78 -4.87 -7.36
CA TRP A 124 13.94 -5.75 -7.39
C TRP A 124 14.70 -5.65 -8.72
N LEU A 125 14.00 -5.85 -9.84
CA LEU A 125 14.60 -5.80 -11.17
C LEU A 125 15.12 -4.39 -11.54
N GLY A 126 14.49 -3.34 -11.01
CA GLY A 126 15.00 -1.97 -11.13
C GLY A 126 16.25 -1.71 -10.28
N GLY A 127 16.38 -2.40 -9.15
CA GLY A 127 17.51 -2.30 -8.24
C GLY A 127 18.83 -2.82 -8.79
N ASP A 128 18.78 -3.83 -9.67
CA ASP A 128 19.97 -4.37 -10.34
C ASP A 128 20.64 -3.34 -11.30
N SER A 129 19.99 -2.20 -11.52
CA SER A 129 20.49 -1.08 -12.34
C SER A 129 20.97 0.14 -11.53
N LEU A 130 21.00 0.04 -10.19
CA LEU A 130 21.60 1.02 -9.26
C LEU A 130 23.06 0.65 -8.94
#